data_AF-A0AAU9X973-F1
#
_entry.id   AF-A0AAU9X973-F1
#
_cell.length_a   1.000
_cell.length_b   1.000
_cell.length_c   1.000
_cell.angle_alpha   90.00
_cell.angle_beta   90.00
_cell.angle_gamma   90.00
#
_symmetry.space_group_name_H-M   'P 1'
#
loop_
_entity.id
_entity.type
_entity.pdbx_description
1 polymer ?
#
loop_
_entity_poly.entity_id
_entity_poly.type
_entity_poly.pdbx_seq_one_letter_code
_entity_poly.pdbx_strand_id
1 'polypeptide(L)'
;MKINQQLRFIVINKQASSLHSLIADGKYRNTALGRNTWKKLIGSQSSLQANCNKEGFNAAGSSKGSSKARIGILGNNQKHCATTDSRIGFGTGGYQDDTITCGNDAAKGQTSDNGEKHIKAMGYILRNCFWHIFFRRSKTFSLNFIKLRQLVKMSELLQVFITAAFLLLTVNGDKSSSPACAKPYDQMMACNLICNMIQDSDANDAMKMLQTKLEGLIAAMKNPILKILTCAVLFISPASSCKEHYEKYKRTKSQVYPLIFGSQNIPVYCHMGNFGCGDGGWTLAMKIDGKKKTFHYDSKFWSDKNVFNLPGGKTGFDSEETKLPTYWNTPFSKICLGMKINQQLRFIVINKQASSLHSLIADGKYRNTALDRNTWKKLIGSQSSLQANCNKEGFNAAGSSKGYSKARIGMLGNNEKDCGTTDSRIGFGTGGYQDDTITCGNYAIKGHTSDNGEKHIKAMGYILVQ
;
A
#
# COMPACT_ATOMS: atom_id res chain seq x y z
N MET A 1 -13.97 -0.99 17.79
CA MET A 1 -13.39 -0.66 19.12
C MET A 1 -13.45 -1.90 19.99
N LYS A 2 -12.42 -2.16 20.80
CA LYS A 2 -12.41 -3.19 21.85
C LYS A 2 -12.56 -2.52 23.21
N ILE A 3 -13.63 -2.85 23.93
CA ILE A 3 -13.94 -2.38 25.29
C ILE A 3 -14.34 -3.61 26.09
N ASN A 4 -13.71 -3.86 27.25
CA ASN A 4 -13.99 -5.02 28.10
C ASN A 4 -14.06 -6.34 27.31
N GLN A 5 -13.04 -6.60 26.48
CA GLN A 5 -12.91 -7.76 25.58
C GLN A 5 -13.92 -7.86 24.43
N GLN A 6 -14.99 -7.05 24.41
CA GLN A 6 -15.96 -7.03 23.32
C GLN A 6 -15.48 -6.15 22.16
N LEU A 7 -15.50 -6.71 20.94
CA LEU A 7 -15.22 -6.00 19.70
C LEU A 7 -16.53 -5.54 19.04
N ARG A 8 -16.62 -4.24 18.76
CA ARG A 8 -17.75 -3.64 18.02
C ARG A 8 -17.26 -2.89 16.79
N PHE A 9 -17.99 -3.00 15.71
CA PHE A 9 -17.62 -2.47 14.40
C PHE A 9 -18.75 -1.64 13.79
N ILE A 10 -18.35 -0.63 13.02
CA ILE A 10 -19.20 0.12 12.12
C ILE A 10 -18.51 0.17 10.75
N VAL A 11 -19.26 0.45 9.70
CA VAL A 11 -18.76 0.51 8.33
C VAL A 11 -18.93 1.90 7.79
N ILE A 12 -17.85 2.51 7.32
CA ILE A 12 -17.88 3.78 6.60
C ILE A 12 -17.67 3.50 5.12
N ASN A 13 -18.70 3.75 4.31
CA ASN A 13 -18.58 3.69 2.86
C ASN A 13 -18.11 5.05 2.33
N LYS A 14 -16.81 5.19 2.05
CA LYS A 14 -16.22 6.41 1.49
C LYS A 14 -15.19 6.03 0.42
N GLN A 15 -15.29 6.64 -0.76
CA GLN A 15 -14.31 6.49 -1.83
C GLN A 15 -13.11 7.41 -1.59
N ALA A 16 -11.91 6.84 -1.60
CA ALA A 16 -10.63 7.55 -1.49
C ALA A 16 -9.47 6.65 -1.92
N SER A 17 -8.34 7.25 -2.31
CA SER A 17 -7.12 6.51 -2.66
C SER A 17 -6.48 5.83 -1.44
N SER A 18 -6.61 6.42 -0.25
CA SER A 18 -6.12 5.84 1.00
C SER A 18 -6.82 6.44 2.23
N LEU A 19 -6.60 5.85 3.41
CA LEU A 19 -6.99 6.49 4.67
C LEU A 19 -6.18 7.79 4.90
N HIS A 20 -4.92 7.81 4.48
CA HIS A 20 -4.07 8.99 4.58
C HIS A 20 -4.66 10.18 3.80
N SER A 21 -5.14 9.96 2.57
CA SER A 21 -5.76 11.03 1.77
C SER A 21 -7.06 11.58 2.35
N LEU A 22 -7.70 10.88 3.29
CA LEU A 22 -8.90 11.36 3.99
C LEU A 22 -8.60 12.19 5.24
N ILE A 23 -7.38 12.09 5.78
CA ILE A 23 -7.02 12.64 7.09
C ILE A 23 -5.93 13.70 7.00
N ALA A 24 -4.89 13.49 6.18
CA ALA A 24 -3.63 14.21 6.22
C ALA A 24 -3.74 15.72 5.93
N ASP A 25 -4.67 16.13 5.08
CA ASP A 25 -4.88 17.54 4.73
C ASP A 25 -5.69 18.34 5.76
N GLY A 26 -6.14 17.68 6.84
CA GLY A 26 -6.96 18.30 7.89
C GLY A 26 -8.37 18.71 7.45
N LYS A 27 -8.77 18.50 6.19
CA LYS A 27 -10.09 18.93 5.69
C LYS A 27 -11.20 18.05 6.24
N TYR A 28 -12.29 18.68 6.66
CA TYR A 28 -13.49 17.98 7.10
C TYR A 28 -14.16 17.25 5.92
N ARG A 29 -14.51 15.98 6.13
CA ARG A 29 -15.27 15.19 5.16
C ARG A 29 -16.38 14.46 5.89
N ASN A 30 -17.62 14.78 5.56
CA ASN A 30 -18.79 14.17 6.20
C ASN A 30 -18.90 12.66 5.94
N THR A 31 -19.57 11.99 6.88
CA THR A 31 -20.18 10.67 6.71
C THR A 31 -21.69 10.77 6.87
N ALA A 32 -22.41 9.70 6.55
CA ALA A 32 -23.87 9.61 6.70
C ALA A 32 -24.25 8.34 7.50
N LEU A 33 -23.55 8.07 8.60
CA LEU A 33 -23.80 6.87 9.42
C LEU A 33 -24.92 7.10 10.44
N GLY A 34 -25.04 8.33 10.93
CA GLY A 34 -25.95 8.71 12.00
C GLY A 34 -25.42 8.39 13.40
N ARG A 35 -25.90 9.17 14.38
CA ARG A 35 -25.55 9.08 15.81
C ARG A 35 -25.62 7.66 16.36
N ASN A 36 -26.74 6.97 16.12
CA ASN A 36 -26.97 5.63 16.65
C ASN A 36 -25.95 4.62 16.14
N THR A 37 -25.48 4.77 14.89
CA THR A 37 -24.42 3.90 14.35
C THR A 37 -23.11 4.12 15.09
N TRP A 38 -22.70 5.38 15.33
CA TRP A 38 -21.51 5.68 16.13
C TRP A 38 -21.61 5.15 17.56
N LYS A 39 -22.77 5.29 18.21
CA LYS A 39 -23.03 4.76 19.56
C LYS A 39 -22.84 3.24 19.66
N LYS A 40 -23.08 2.48 18.58
CA LYS A 40 -22.83 1.01 18.54
C LYS A 40 -21.36 0.65 18.80
N LEU A 41 -20.40 1.54 18.56
CA LEU A 41 -19.00 1.27 18.88
C LEU A 41 -18.75 1.11 20.38
N ILE A 42 -19.52 1.81 21.21
CA ILE A 42 -19.38 1.85 22.67
C ILE A 42 -20.40 0.95 23.37
N GLY A 43 -21.56 0.72 22.74
CA GLY A 43 -22.62 -0.13 23.27
C GLY A 43 -23.54 0.63 24.23
N SER A 44 -24.07 -0.07 25.24
CA SER A 44 -25.01 0.49 26.23
C SER A 44 -24.43 1.64 27.07
N GLN A 45 -23.10 1.76 27.12
CA GLN A 45 -22.41 2.83 27.84
C GLN A 45 -22.13 4.07 26.96
N SER A 46 -22.58 4.09 25.70
CA SER A 46 -22.42 5.25 24.82
C SER A 46 -23.16 6.48 25.37
N SER A 47 -22.50 7.63 25.36
CA SER A 47 -23.09 8.92 25.72
C SER A 47 -22.66 10.02 24.75
N LEU A 48 -23.61 10.84 24.30
CA LEU A 48 -23.38 12.04 23.50
C LEU A 48 -24.43 13.10 23.85
N GLN A 49 -24.09 14.37 23.70
CA GLN A 49 -25.05 15.47 23.81
C GLN A 49 -26.02 15.47 22.62
N ALA A 50 -27.24 15.96 22.86
CA ALA A 50 -28.39 15.65 22.03
C ALA A 50 -28.48 16.39 20.68
N ASN A 51 -27.70 17.45 20.42
CA ASN A 51 -27.93 18.32 19.26
C ASN A 51 -26.90 18.16 18.14
N CYS A 52 -25.70 18.75 18.23
CA CYS A 52 -24.71 18.63 17.16
C CYS A 52 -24.44 17.16 16.79
N ASN A 53 -24.35 16.87 15.49
CA ASN A 53 -24.08 15.55 14.93
C ASN A 53 -22.98 15.62 13.86
N LYS A 54 -21.92 16.39 14.13
CA LYS A 54 -20.83 16.54 13.15
C LYS A 54 -20.03 15.26 13.10
N GLU A 55 -20.30 14.44 12.07
CA GLU A 55 -19.67 13.14 11.87
C GLU A 55 -18.78 13.10 10.62
N GLY A 56 -17.68 12.34 10.71
CA GLY A 56 -16.84 12.00 9.59
C GLY A 56 -15.35 12.13 9.88
N PHE A 57 -14.59 12.51 8.85
CA PHE A 57 -13.14 12.66 8.92
C PHE A 57 -12.76 14.10 9.27
N ASN A 58 -11.77 14.26 10.14
CA ASN A 58 -11.32 15.55 10.68
C ASN A 58 -12.50 16.41 11.20
N ALA A 59 -13.43 15.80 11.91
CA ALA A 59 -14.51 16.52 12.58
C ALA A 59 -13.92 17.32 13.75
N ALA A 60 -14.12 18.64 13.76
CA ALA A 60 -13.71 19.52 14.85
C ALA A 60 -14.77 20.60 15.08
N GLY A 61 -14.93 21.00 16.34
CA GLY A 61 -15.64 22.22 16.68
C GLY A 61 -14.83 23.47 16.31
N SER A 62 -15.51 24.60 16.16
CA SER A 62 -14.89 25.86 15.74
C SER A 62 -14.21 26.60 16.90
N SER A 63 -14.63 26.36 18.14
CA SER A 63 -14.07 27.02 19.32
C SER A 63 -12.76 26.34 19.77
N LYS A 64 -11.82 27.15 20.27
CA LYS A 64 -10.56 26.64 20.84
C LYS A 64 -10.86 25.67 21.99
N GLY A 65 -10.21 24.50 21.96
CA GLY A 65 -10.38 23.46 22.96
C GLY A 65 -11.62 22.57 22.78
N SER A 66 -12.51 22.86 21.82
CA SER A 66 -13.67 21.99 21.55
C SER A 66 -13.26 20.58 21.11
N SER A 67 -14.17 19.63 21.31
CA SER A 67 -14.00 18.23 20.93
C SER A 67 -13.71 18.09 19.44
N LYS A 68 -12.74 17.24 19.11
CA LYS A 68 -12.29 16.93 17.75
C LYS A 68 -12.02 15.43 17.59
N ALA A 69 -12.15 14.93 16.37
CA ALA A 69 -11.93 13.53 16.00
C ALA A 69 -11.35 13.43 14.59
N ARG A 70 -10.32 12.60 14.41
CA ARG A 70 -9.83 12.25 13.06
C ARG A 70 -10.86 11.41 12.31
N ILE A 71 -11.55 10.52 13.00
CA ILE A 71 -12.69 9.78 12.48
C ILE A 71 -13.69 9.62 13.62
N GLY A 72 -14.85 10.26 13.56
CA GLY A 72 -15.78 10.23 14.67
C GLY A 72 -17.02 11.08 14.49
N ILE A 73 -17.82 11.14 15.55
CA ILE A 73 -18.95 12.06 15.71
C ILE A 73 -18.71 12.96 16.91
N LEU A 74 -19.13 14.22 16.80
CA LEU A 74 -19.11 15.22 17.85
C LEU A 74 -20.53 15.65 18.21
N GLY A 75 -20.76 15.94 19.49
CA GLY A 75 -22.02 16.46 20.02
C GLY A 75 -21.84 17.64 20.95
N ASN A 76 -22.92 18.40 21.10
CA ASN A 76 -23.15 19.43 22.12
C ASN A 76 -24.64 19.70 22.29
N ASN A 77 -24.96 20.67 23.16
CA ASN A 77 -26.33 21.08 23.47
C ASN A 77 -26.84 22.20 22.55
N GLN A 78 -26.02 22.73 21.64
CA GLN A 78 -26.39 23.81 20.74
C GLN A 78 -26.79 23.26 19.35
N LYS A 79 -27.56 24.03 18.57
CA LYS A 79 -27.87 23.67 17.18
C LYS A 79 -26.63 23.68 16.27
N HIS A 80 -25.62 24.46 16.64
CA HIS A 80 -24.35 24.58 15.92
C HIS A 80 -23.23 23.76 16.58
N CYS A 81 -22.26 23.33 15.79
CA CYS A 81 -21.13 22.51 16.24
C CYS A 81 -19.88 23.32 16.61
N ALA A 82 -20.04 24.52 17.18
CA ALA A 82 -18.90 25.38 17.54
C ALA A 82 -18.20 24.92 18.83
N THR A 83 -18.99 24.65 19.86
CA THR A 83 -18.58 24.33 21.23
C THR A 83 -18.83 22.85 21.54
N THR A 84 -18.29 21.96 20.71
CA THR A 84 -18.47 20.51 20.90
C THR A 84 -17.79 20.03 22.18
N ASP A 85 -18.51 19.29 23.00
CA ASP A 85 -18.13 18.86 24.35
C ASP A 85 -18.47 17.38 24.62
N SER A 86 -18.85 16.65 23.56
CA SER A 86 -18.83 15.19 23.52
C SER A 86 -18.37 14.65 22.18
N ARG A 87 -17.83 13.44 22.22
CA ARG A 87 -17.28 12.75 21.05
C ARG A 87 -17.28 11.25 21.19
N ILE A 88 -17.44 10.56 20.06
CA ILE A 88 -17.13 9.14 19.89
C ILE A 88 -16.23 9.00 18.66
N GLY A 89 -15.06 8.37 18.79
CA GLY A 89 -14.21 8.20 17.61
C GLY A 89 -12.79 7.71 17.84
N PHE A 90 -11.97 7.92 16.82
CA PHE A 90 -10.56 7.56 16.70
C PHE A 90 -9.73 8.81 16.45
N GLY A 91 -8.58 8.91 17.12
CA GLY A 91 -7.75 10.12 17.09
C GLY A 91 -8.54 11.31 17.62
N THR A 92 -9.14 11.14 18.79
CA THR A 92 -9.97 12.16 19.45
C THR A 92 -9.15 13.03 20.39
N GLY A 93 -9.68 14.21 20.71
CA GLY A 93 -9.13 15.13 21.70
C GLY A 93 -10.05 16.33 21.93
N GLY A 94 -9.67 17.25 22.82
CA GLY A 94 -10.43 18.42 23.22
C GLY A 94 -10.94 18.38 24.66
N TYR A 95 -11.90 19.25 24.95
CA TYR A 95 -12.43 19.55 26.27
C TYR A 95 -12.98 18.31 27.01
N GLN A 96 -12.84 18.35 28.35
CA GLN A 96 -12.94 17.28 29.36
C GLN A 96 -11.66 16.43 29.50
N ASP A 97 -11.55 15.29 28.83
CA ASP A 97 -10.38 14.40 28.95
C ASP A 97 -9.64 14.26 27.60
N ASP A 98 -8.65 15.13 27.37
CA ASP A 98 -7.80 15.09 26.16
C ASP A 98 -6.91 13.84 26.09
N THR A 99 -6.85 13.02 27.15
CA THR A 99 -6.12 11.74 27.12
C THR A 99 -6.91 10.63 26.42
N ILE A 100 -8.20 10.83 26.16
CA ILE A 100 -9.03 9.87 25.40
C ILE A 100 -8.78 10.07 23.91
N THR A 101 -7.81 9.31 23.39
CA THR A 101 -7.45 9.28 21.96
C THR A 101 -8.33 8.35 21.12
N CYS A 102 -9.01 7.39 21.76
CA CYS A 102 -10.00 6.52 21.12
C CYS A 102 -11.05 6.07 22.14
N GLY A 103 -12.33 6.16 21.77
CA GLY A 103 -13.45 5.78 22.63
C GLY A 103 -14.52 6.85 22.67
N ASN A 104 -15.03 7.15 23.86
CA ASN A 104 -16.13 8.09 24.09
C ASN A 104 -15.81 9.01 25.26
N ASP A 105 -15.91 10.32 25.03
CA ASP A 105 -15.89 11.34 26.06
C ASP A 105 -17.21 12.13 25.97
N ALA A 106 -17.89 12.31 27.09
CA ALA A 106 -19.10 13.12 27.20
C ALA A 106 -19.09 13.86 28.55
N ALA A 107 -19.14 15.19 28.46
CA ALA A 107 -19.06 16.11 29.59
C ALA A 107 -20.17 15.98 30.64
N LYS A 108 -19.84 16.42 31.85
CA LYS A 108 -20.71 16.48 33.04
C LYS A 108 -21.90 17.44 32.87
N GLY A 109 -23.11 16.89 32.93
CA GLY A 109 -24.39 17.62 32.95
C GLY A 109 -25.56 16.72 32.53
N GLN A 110 -26.80 17.02 32.95
CA GLN A 110 -28.02 16.24 32.60
C GLN A 110 -28.38 16.27 31.08
N THR A 111 -27.47 16.72 30.22
CA THR A 111 -27.76 17.01 28.81
C THR A 111 -27.18 15.98 27.84
N SER A 112 -26.22 15.18 28.29
CA SER A 112 -25.73 14.01 27.55
C SER A 112 -26.70 12.85 27.74
N ASP A 113 -27.01 12.13 26.66
CA ASP A 113 -28.09 11.14 26.63
C ASP A 113 -27.88 9.91 27.53
N ASN A 114 -26.68 9.69 28.07
CA ASN A 114 -26.38 8.61 29.02
C ASN A 114 -25.41 9.07 30.12
N GLY A 115 -25.51 10.34 30.51
CA GLY A 115 -24.67 10.96 31.54
C GLY A 115 -23.19 11.08 31.16
N GLU A 116 -22.38 11.49 32.13
CA GLU A 116 -20.94 11.66 31.97
C GLU A 116 -20.25 10.32 31.70
N LYS A 117 -19.42 10.26 30.66
CA LYS A 117 -18.68 9.04 30.28
C LYS A 117 -17.27 9.37 29.81
N HIS A 118 -16.30 8.68 30.40
CA HIS A 118 -14.88 8.73 30.04
C HIS A 118 -14.38 7.32 29.68
N ILE A 119 -14.66 6.89 28.46
CA ILE A 119 -14.42 5.51 28.01
C ILE A 119 -13.23 5.48 27.06
N LYS A 120 -12.15 4.83 27.49
CA LYS A 120 -10.99 4.51 26.66
C LYS A 120 -11.18 3.16 25.97
N ALA A 121 -10.84 3.09 24.69
CA ALA A 121 -10.98 1.88 23.90
C ALA A 121 -9.74 1.62 23.04
N MET A 122 -9.45 0.34 22.77
CA MET A 122 -8.50 0.01 21.72
C MET A 122 -9.19 0.15 20.35
N GLY A 123 -8.65 1.04 19.53
CA GLY A 123 -9.17 1.35 18.20
C GLY A 123 -8.58 0.44 17.12
N TYR A 124 -9.44 -0.13 16.27
CA TYR A 124 -9.04 -0.85 15.06
C TYR A 124 -9.68 -0.18 13.86
N ILE A 125 -8.87 0.25 12.89
CA ILE A 125 -9.34 0.78 11.62
C ILE A 125 -8.92 -0.23 10.55
N LEU A 126 -9.90 -0.90 9.97
CA LEU A 126 -9.70 -1.94 8.97
C LEU A 126 -10.18 -1.40 7.63
N ARG A 127 -9.30 -1.40 6.62
CA ARG A 127 -9.71 -1.14 5.24
C ARG A 127 -10.26 -2.43 4.66
N ASN A 128 -11.38 -2.33 3.93
CA ASN A 128 -12.02 -3.47 3.31
C ASN A 128 -11.21 -3.95 2.08
N CYS A 129 -10.11 -4.65 2.33
CA CYS A 129 -9.60 -5.68 1.43
C CYS A 129 -9.88 -7.10 1.98
N PHE A 130 -10.42 -7.21 3.21
CA PHE A 130 -10.41 -8.46 3.97
C PHE A 130 -11.59 -8.69 4.93
N TRP A 131 -12.78 -8.13 4.67
CA TRP A 131 -13.97 -8.46 5.48
C TRP A 131 -14.21 -9.97 5.59
N HIS A 132 -13.93 -10.72 4.53
CA HIS A 132 -14.13 -12.17 4.48
C HIS A 132 -13.14 -13.00 5.30
N ILE A 133 -11.94 -12.47 5.61
CA ILE A 133 -10.91 -13.27 6.30
C ILE A 133 -11.07 -13.19 7.83
N PHE A 134 -11.50 -12.05 8.38
CA PHE A 134 -11.58 -11.89 9.84
C PHE A 134 -12.81 -12.57 10.45
N PHE A 135 -13.93 -12.64 9.73
CA PHE A 135 -15.20 -13.18 10.27
C PHE A 135 -15.40 -14.69 10.07
N ARG A 136 -14.51 -15.40 9.35
CA ARG A 136 -14.58 -16.87 9.23
C ARG A 136 -14.14 -17.62 10.50
N ARG A 137 -13.62 -16.94 11.52
CA ARG A 137 -13.14 -17.56 12.77
C ARG A 137 -14.03 -17.37 14.00
N SER A 138 -15.20 -16.73 13.88
CA SER A 138 -16.20 -16.66 14.96
C SER A 138 -17.43 -17.47 14.57
N LYS A 139 -17.66 -18.59 15.25
CA LYS A 139 -18.75 -19.55 14.99
C LYS A 139 -20.15 -18.89 15.06
N THR A 140 -21.06 -19.48 14.27
CA THR A 140 -22.53 -19.52 14.41
C THR A 140 -23.27 -18.18 14.48
N PHE A 141 -23.66 -17.64 13.32
CA PHE A 141 -24.90 -16.86 13.20
C PHE A 141 -25.56 -17.12 11.84
N SER A 142 -26.78 -17.67 11.94
CA SER A 142 -27.75 -18.10 10.93
C SER A 142 -27.53 -17.62 9.48
N LEU A 143 -27.30 -18.58 8.57
CA LEU A 143 -27.64 -18.42 7.16
C LEU A 143 -29.15 -18.22 7.07
N ASN A 144 -29.61 -16.99 6.80
CA ASN A 144 -30.85 -16.74 6.04
C ASN A 144 -31.12 -15.25 5.71
N PHE A 145 -30.32 -14.29 6.17
CA PHE A 145 -30.58 -12.86 5.90
C PHE A 145 -29.87 -12.25 4.68
N ILE A 146 -28.96 -12.96 4.02
CA ILE A 146 -28.13 -12.39 2.93
C ILE A 146 -28.76 -12.59 1.54
N LYS A 147 -29.63 -13.59 1.34
CA LYS A 147 -30.30 -13.81 0.04
C LYS A 147 -31.46 -12.84 -0.24
N LEU A 148 -32.05 -12.21 0.78
CA LEU A 148 -33.21 -11.32 0.57
C LEU A 148 -32.82 -9.86 0.19
N ARG A 149 -31.64 -9.37 0.59
CA ARG A 149 -31.24 -7.96 0.34
C ARG A 149 -30.72 -7.67 -1.07
N GLN A 150 -30.29 -8.69 -1.82
CA GLN A 150 -29.89 -8.49 -3.21
C GLN A 150 -31.09 -8.51 -4.18
N LEU A 151 -32.20 -9.16 -3.81
CA LEU A 151 -33.42 -9.17 -4.62
C LEU A 151 -34.27 -7.91 -4.42
N VAL A 152 -34.35 -7.34 -3.21
CA VAL A 152 -35.13 -6.11 -2.95
C VAL A 152 -34.48 -4.86 -3.58
N LYS A 153 -33.15 -4.78 -3.65
CA LYS A 153 -32.47 -3.63 -4.28
C LYS A 153 -32.55 -3.57 -5.80
N MET A 154 -32.87 -4.67 -6.47
CA MET A 154 -33.13 -4.66 -7.92
C MET A 154 -34.58 -4.32 -8.26
N SER A 155 -35.51 -4.42 -7.30
CA SER A 155 -36.92 -4.05 -7.48
C SER A 155 -37.16 -2.54 -7.30
N GLU A 156 -36.53 -1.89 -6.33
CA GLU A 156 -36.73 -0.44 -6.11
C GLU A 156 -36.13 0.45 -7.21
N LEU A 157 -35.03 0.01 -7.84
CA LEU A 157 -34.44 0.72 -8.99
C LEU A 157 -35.29 0.57 -10.25
N LEU A 158 -35.99 -0.56 -10.43
CA LEU A 158 -36.84 -0.79 -11.59
C LEU A 158 -38.15 0.04 -11.53
N GLN A 159 -38.67 0.30 -10.33
CA GLN A 159 -39.89 1.12 -10.14
C GLN A 159 -39.68 2.62 -10.39
N VAL A 160 -38.48 3.13 -10.16
CA VAL A 160 -38.14 4.56 -10.38
C VAL A 160 -37.96 4.87 -11.86
N PHE A 161 -37.45 3.91 -12.66
CA PHE A 161 -37.31 4.10 -14.11
C PHE A 161 -38.65 3.99 -14.86
N ILE A 162 -39.60 3.17 -14.37
CA ILE A 162 -40.91 2.99 -15.00
C ILE A 162 -41.85 4.18 -14.71
N THR A 163 -41.76 4.81 -13.52
CA THR A 163 -42.57 6.01 -13.19
C THR A 163 -42.06 7.29 -13.87
N ALA A 164 -40.74 7.43 -14.07
CA ALA A 164 -40.18 8.56 -14.82
C ALA A 164 -40.50 8.50 -16.33
N ALA A 165 -40.63 7.30 -16.90
CA ALA A 165 -41.01 7.12 -18.31
C ALA A 165 -42.51 7.38 -18.57
N PHE A 166 -43.38 7.18 -17.57
CA PHE A 166 -44.83 7.43 -17.70
C PHE A 166 -45.24 8.90 -17.52
N LEU A 167 -44.45 9.72 -16.81
CA LEU A 167 -44.75 11.16 -16.66
C LEU A 167 -44.40 12.01 -17.90
N LEU A 168 -43.54 11.50 -18.79
CA LEU A 168 -43.16 12.18 -20.04
C LEU A 168 -44.12 11.92 -21.21
N LEU A 169 -45.11 11.04 -21.04
CA LEU A 169 -46.05 10.64 -22.10
C LEU A 169 -47.51 11.08 -21.87
N THR A 170 -47.84 11.87 -20.84
CA THR A 170 -49.23 12.29 -20.58
C THR A 170 -49.45 13.80 -20.44
N VAL A 171 -48.55 14.65 -20.94
CA VAL A 171 -48.80 16.10 -20.98
C VAL A 171 -48.61 16.62 -22.41
N ASN A 172 -49.65 16.45 -23.22
CA ASN A 172 -50.11 17.45 -24.19
C ASN A 172 -51.46 16.98 -24.75
N GLY A 173 -52.54 17.48 -24.14
CA GLY A 173 -53.91 17.31 -24.58
C GLY A 173 -54.73 18.55 -24.21
N ASP A 174 -54.76 19.49 -25.15
CA ASP A 174 -55.75 20.55 -25.46
C ASP A 174 -56.53 21.32 -24.38
N LYS A 175 -56.52 22.66 -24.58
CA LYS A 175 -57.61 23.67 -24.58
C LYS A 175 -57.06 24.99 -24.00
N SER A 176 -57.34 26.21 -24.49
CA SER A 176 -58.09 26.77 -25.62
C SER A 176 -57.90 28.30 -25.59
N SER A 177 -58.23 28.97 -26.70
CA SER A 177 -58.58 30.40 -26.90
C SER A 177 -57.49 31.51 -26.96
N SER A 178 -57.34 32.02 -28.19
CA SER A 178 -56.65 33.21 -28.75
C SER A 178 -57.27 34.58 -28.30
N PRO A 179 -56.89 35.80 -28.80
CA PRO A 179 -55.80 36.17 -29.74
C PRO A 179 -55.01 37.47 -29.41
N ALA A 180 -53.85 37.69 -30.05
CA ALA A 180 -53.47 38.96 -30.73
C ALA A 180 -52.07 38.91 -31.40
N CYS A 181 -52.10 38.74 -32.72
CA CYS A 181 -51.24 39.29 -33.80
C CYS A 181 -49.75 39.65 -33.58
N ALA A 182 -48.85 39.00 -34.34
CA ALA A 182 -48.17 39.58 -35.52
C ALA A 182 -47.26 38.58 -36.31
N LYS A 183 -47.82 38.09 -37.44
CA LYS A 183 -47.27 37.71 -38.78
C LYS A 183 -46.18 36.62 -39.00
N PRO A 184 -46.21 35.94 -40.18
CA PRO A 184 -45.70 34.57 -40.40
C PRO A 184 -44.53 34.44 -41.40
N TYR A 185 -43.75 33.36 -41.29
CA TYR A 185 -42.91 32.80 -42.36
C TYR A 185 -43.12 31.28 -42.38
N ASP A 186 -43.35 30.71 -43.56
CA ASP A 186 -44.02 29.42 -43.78
C ASP A 186 -43.31 28.19 -43.21
N GLN A 187 -44.08 27.42 -42.43
CA GLN A 187 -43.69 26.28 -41.62
C GLN A 187 -43.69 24.94 -42.40
N MET A 188 -43.89 24.97 -43.72
CA MET A 188 -44.13 23.76 -44.53
C MET A 188 -42.85 23.13 -45.11
N MET A 189 -41.71 23.82 -45.11
CA MET A 189 -40.42 23.27 -45.58
C MET A 189 -39.61 22.59 -44.47
N ALA A 190 -39.84 22.94 -43.20
CA ALA A 190 -39.08 22.39 -42.07
C ALA A 190 -39.54 20.97 -41.66
N CYS A 191 -40.81 20.63 -41.89
CA CYS A 191 -41.34 19.32 -41.48
C CYS A 191 -40.80 18.17 -42.35
N ASN A 192 -40.55 18.41 -43.65
CA ASN A 192 -39.99 17.40 -44.54
C ASN A 192 -38.47 17.17 -44.34
N LEU A 193 -37.73 18.16 -43.84
CA LEU A 193 -36.30 17.99 -43.53
C LEU A 193 -36.07 17.23 -42.22
N ILE A 194 -36.98 17.38 -41.24
CA ILE A 194 -36.85 16.69 -39.94
C ILE A 194 -37.36 15.24 -40.04
N CYS A 195 -38.39 14.96 -40.85
CA CYS A 195 -38.86 13.58 -41.05
C CYS A 195 -37.85 12.69 -41.82
N ASN A 196 -37.04 13.26 -42.73
CA ASN A 196 -36.03 12.50 -43.46
C ASN A 196 -34.77 12.19 -42.64
N MET A 197 -34.50 12.93 -41.55
CA MET A 197 -33.38 12.63 -40.64
C MET A 197 -33.69 11.52 -39.62
N ILE A 198 -34.95 11.13 -39.45
CA ILE A 198 -35.37 10.03 -38.56
C ILE A 198 -35.40 8.69 -39.29
N GLN A 199 -35.27 8.69 -40.63
CA GLN A 199 -35.23 7.49 -41.47
C GLN A 199 -33.83 7.15 -42.02
N ASP A 200 -32.76 7.62 -41.37
CA ASP A 200 -31.42 7.15 -41.74
C ASP A 200 -31.23 5.73 -41.17
N SER A 201 -31.65 4.72 -41.95
CA SER A 201 -31.58 3.29 -41.57
C SER A 201 -30.16 2.90 -41.20
N ASP A 202 -29.17 3.55 -41.81
CA ASP A 202 -27.76 3.27 -41.65
C ASP A 202 -27.24 3.68 -40.26
N ALA A 203 -27.73 4.79 -39.70
CA ALA A 203 -27.40 5.21 -38.33
C ALA A 203 -28.03 4.28 -37.29
N ASN A 204 -29.27 3.84 -37.52
CA ASN A 204 -29.99 2.93 -36.63
C ASN A 204 -29.38 1.51 -36.65
N ASP A 205 -28.95 1.04 -37.82
CA ASP A 205 -28.29 -0.24 -37.97
C ASP A 205 -26.87 -0.22 -37.39
N ALA A 206 -26.13 0.89 -37.53
CA ALA A 206 -24.85 1.09 -36.85
C ALA A 206 -25.00 1.07 -35.32
N MET A 207 -26.06 1.69 -34.79
CA MET A 207 -26.34 1.73 -33.36
C MET A 207 -26.73 0.35 -32.81
N LYS A 208 -27.55 -0.41 -33.55
CA LYS A 208 -27.83 -1.83 -33.25
C LYS A 208 -26.58 -2.69 -33.31
N MET A 209 -25.71 -2.48 -34.29
CA MET A 209 -24.46 -3.23 -34.43
C MET A 209 -23.49 -2.95 -33.27
N LEU A 210 -23.41 -1.70 -32.81
CA LEU A 210 -22.68 -1.31 -31.60
C LEU A 210 -23.26 -1.98 -30.35
N GLN A 211 -24.59 -2.00 -30.23
CA GLN A 211 -25.28 -2.65 -29.11
C GLN A 211 -25.01 -4.16 -29.09
N THR A 212 -25.09 -4.84 -30.23
CA THR A 212 -24.76 -6.28 -30.36
C THR A 212 -23.29 -6.56 -30.06
N LYS A 213 -22.35 -5.71 -30.50
CA LYS A 213 -20.93 -5.83 -30.16
C LYS A 213 -20.68 -5.62 -28.66
N LEU A 214 -21.37 -4.66 -28.04
CA LEU A 214 -21.29 -4.40 -26.61
C LEU A 214 -21.83 -5.59 -25.80
N GLU A 215 -22.97 -6.17 -26.21
CA GLU A 215 -23.52 -7.37 -25.60
C GLU A 215 -22.60 -8.59 -25.78
N GLY A 216 -21.96 -8.74 -26.96
CA GLY A 216 -20.94 -9.74 -27.20
C GLY A 216 -19.70 -9.59 -26.29
N LEU A 217 -19.24 -8.36 -26.06
CA LEU A 217 -18.17 -8.06 -25.11
C LEU A 217 -18.59 -8.36 -23.66
N ILE A 218 -19.82 -8.01 -23.29
CA ILE A 218 -20.38 -8.32 -21.96
C ILE A 218 -20.49 -9.85 -21.78
N ALA A 219 -20.90 -10.59 -22.81
CA ALA A 219 -20.95 -12.05 -22.80
C ALA A 219 -19.55 -12.68 -22.69
N ALA A 220 -18.56 -12.13 -23.42
CA ALA A 220 -17.16 -12.54 -23.31
C ALA A 220 -16.58 -12.28 -21.91
N MET A 221 -16.97 -11.19 -21.25
CA MET A 221 -16.62 -10.89 -19.85
C MET A 221 -17.36 -11.79 -18.84
N LYS A 222 -18.57 -12.25 -19.18
CA LYS A 222 -19.38 -13.17 -18.36
C LYS A 222 -18.99 -14.64 -18.55
N ASN A 223 -18.09 -14.94 -19.50
CA ASN A 223 -17.68 -16.30 -19.85
C ASN A 223 -17.17 -17.06 -18.61
N PRO A 224 -17.71 -18.27 -18.32
CA PRO A 224 -17.33 -19.08 -17.15
C PRO A 224 -15.83 -19.33 -17.00
N ILE A 225 -15.08 -19.36 -18.10
CA ILE A 225 -13.62 -19.54 -18.10
C ILE A 225 -12.89 -18.35 -17.46
N LEU A 226 -13.36 -17.11 -17.67
CA LEU A 226 -12.82 -15.91 -17.03
C LEU A 226 -13.22 -15.83 -15.55
N LYS A 227 -14.41 -16.35 -15.20
CA LYS A 227 -14.84 -16.54 -13.80
C LYS A 227 -14.04 -17.62 -13.07
N ILE A 228 -13.65 -18.71 -13.75
CA ILE A 228 -12.79 -19.75 -13.17
C ILE A 228 -11.36 -19.23 -13.00
N LEU A 229 -10.83 -18.44 -13.95
CA LEU A 229 -9.54 -17.76 -13.78
C LEU A 229 -9.58 -16.75 -12.63
N THR A 230 -10.64 -15.93 -12.53
CA THR A 230 -10.77 -14.97 -11.42
C THR A 230 -11.03 -15.66 -10.07
N CYS A 231 -11.73 -16.80 -10.04
CA CYS A 231 -11.91 -17.61 -8.85
C CYS A 231 -10.61 -18.33 -8.41
N ALA A 232 -9.79 -18.80 -9.35
CA ALA A 232 -8.45 -19.34 -9.07
C ALA A 232 -7.49 -18.25 -8.54
N VAL A 233 -7.62 -17.01 -9.01
CA VAL A 233 -6.88 -15.84 -8.49
C VAL A 233 -7.34 -15.47 -7.08
N LEU A 234 -8.60 -15.74 -6.71
CA LEU A 234 -9.17 -15.49 -5.37
C LEU A 234 -8.73 -16.49 -4.28
N PHE A 235 -8.01 -17.58 -4.64
CA PHE A 235 -7.41 -18.51 -3.67
C PHE A 235 -5.94 -18.21 -3.34
N ILE A 236 -5.40 -17.09 -3.80
CA ILE A 236 -4.11 -16.62 -3.28
C ILE A 236 -4.38 -15.87 -1.99
N SER A 237 -4.36 -16.63 -0.91
CA SER A 237 -4.35 -16.04 0.43
C SER A 237 -3.26 -14.97 0.48
N PRO A 238 -3.56 -13.77 1.00
CA PRO A 238 -2.60 -12.68 0.99
C PRO A 238 -1.34 -13.11 1.70
N ALA A 239 -0.24 -13.13 0.95
CA ALA A 239 1.09 -13.28 1.52
C ALA A 239 1.81 -11.95 1.36
N SER A 240 2.48 -11.53 2.41
CA SER A 240 3.32 -10.33 2.42
C SER A 240 4.77 -10.64 2.03
N SER A 241 5.15 -11.91 1.99
CA SER A 241 6.51 -12.36 1.66
C SER A 241 6.51 -13.75 1.02
N CYS A 242 7.63 -14.10 0.39
CA CYS A 242 7.86 -15.45 -0.13
C CYS A 242 7.94 -16.49 0.99
N LYS A 243 8.46 -16.11 2.16
CA LYS A 243 8.49 -16.97 3.35
C LYS A 243 7.08 -17.37 3.79
N GLU A 244 6.15 -16.43 3.79
CA GLU A 244 4.76 -16.74 4.12
C GLU A 244 4.15 -17.73 3.11
N HIS A 245 4.42 -17.55 1.81
CA HIS A 245 4.02 -18.54 0.79
C HIS A 245 4.61 -19.93 1.07
N TYR A 246 5.89 -20.00 1.46
CA TYR A 246 6.57 -21.25 1.75
C TYR A 246 6.03 -21.93 3.02
N GLU A 247 5.99 -21.23 4.14
CA GLU A 247 5.69 -21.82 5.46
C GLU A 247 4.18 -22.06 5.67
N LYS A 248 3.36 -21.09 5.29
CA LYS A 248 1.91 -21.08 5.57
C LYS A 248 1.11 -21.74 4.46
N TYR A 249 1.44 -21.46 3.21
CA TYR A 249 0.72 -22.02 2.05
C TYR A 249 1.42 -23.23 1.44
N LYS A 250 2.54 -23.68 2.02
CA LYS A 250 3.31 -24.87 1.59
C LYS A 250 3.70 -24.82 0.10
N ARG A 251 3.93 -23.62 -0.41
CA ARG A 251 4.33 -23.39 -1.79
C ARG A 251 5.84 -23.48 -1.91
N THR A 252 6.32 -24.62 -2.40
CA THR A 252 7.76 -24.96 -2.44
C THR A 252 8.41 -24.74 -3.82
N LYS A 253 7.61 -24.42 -4.85
CA LYS A 253 8.12 -24.19 -6.21
C LYS A 253 8.63 -22.76 -6.36
N SER A 254 9.87 -22.57 -6.81
CA SER A 254 10.38 -21.25 -7.19
C SER A 254 9.67 -20.74 -8.43
N GLN A 255 8.95 -19.62 -8.30
CA GLN A 255 8.22 -18.96 -9.38
C GLN A 255 7.77 -17.57 -8.94
N VAL A 256 7.10 -16.85 -9.84
CA VAL A 256 6.48 -15.57 -9.52
C VAL A 256 5.25 -15.78 -8.65
N TYR A 257 5.24 -15.15 -7.47
CA TYR A 257 4.08 -15.08 -6.61
C TYR A 257 3.64 -13.63 -6.44
N PRO A 258 2.32 -13.38 -6.38
CA PRO A 258 1.84 -12.07 -5.97
C PRO A 258 2.04 -11.90 -4.46
N LEU A 259 2.65 -10.78 -4.09
CA LEU A 259 2.79 -10.31 -2.73
C LEU A 259 1.83 -9.12 -2.51
N ILE A 260 1.13 -9.11 -1.38
CA ILE A 260 0.10 -8.10 -1.10
C ILE A 260 0.59 -7.15 -0.02
N PHE A 261 0.67 -5.86 -0.38
CA PHE A 261 1.01 -4.76 0.52
C PHE A 261 -0.14 -3.74 0.52
N GLY A 262 -1.03 -3.83 1.51
CA GLY A 262 -2.26 -3.04 1.54
C GLY A 262 -3.19 -3.41 0.38
N SER A 263 -3.40 -2.49 -0.57
CA SER A 263 -4.14 -2.77 -1.82
C SER A 263 -3.26 -3.04 -3.02
N GLN A 264 -1.93 -2.98 -2.86
CA GLN A 264 -1.01 -3.26 -3.96
C GLN A 264 -0.75 -4.75 -4.06
N ASN A 265 -0.85 -5.27 -5.28
CA ASN A 265 -0.44 -6.62 -5.63
C ASN A 265 0.84 -6.52 -6.48
N ILE A 266 1.92 -7.10 -5.97
CA ILE A 266 3.24 -7.01 -6.57
C ILE A 266 3.71 -8.41 -6.94
N PRO A 267 3.80 -8.75 -8.24
CA PRO A 267 4.38 -10.01 -8.67
C PRO A 267 5.89 -10.01 -8.43
N VAL A 268 6.36 -10.93 -7.59
CA VAL A 268 7.78 -11.09 -7.23
C VAL A 268 8.21 -12.54 -7.44
N TYR A 269 9.37 -12.74 -8.05
CA TYR A 269 9.99 -14.06 -8.16
C TYR A 269 10.49 -14.51 -6.78
N CYS A 270 9.88 -15.55 -6.25
CA CYS A 270 10.30 -16.16 -4.99
C CYS A 270 11.24 -17.33 -5.26
N HIS A 271 12.38 -17.34 -4.58
CA HIS A 271 13.27 -18.50 -4.55
C HIS A 271 12.89 -19.36 -3.35
N MET A 272 12.36 -20.55 -3.60
CA MET A 272 11.80 -21.43 -2.57
C MET A 272 12.71 -22.62 -2.19
N GLY A 273 13.76 -22.88 -2.97
CA GLY A 273 14.74 -23.94 -2.71
C GLY A 273 16.09 -23.38 -2.26
N ASN A 274 17.00 -24.26 -1.85
CA ASN A 274 18.36 -23.88 -1.50
C ASN A 274 19.22 -23.59 -2.74
N PHE A 275 19.61 -22.33 -2.91
CA PHE A 275 20.53 -21.86 -3.95
C PHE A 275 21.88 -21.35 -3.37
N GLY A 276 22.17 -21.68 -2.11
CA GLY A 276 23.37 -21.23 -1.39
C GLY A 276 23.08 -20.38 -0.15
N CYS A 277 21.83 -19.98 0.07
CA CYS A 277 21.39 -19.26 1.27
C CYS A 277 20.56 -20.11 2.25
N GLY A 278 20.41 -21.41 1.97
CA GLY A 278 19.56 -22.32 2.73
C GLY A 278 18.12 -22.36 2.23
N ASP A 279 17.35 -23.32 2.75
CA ASP A 279 15.98 -23.57 2.34
C ASP A 279 14.99 -22.49 2.80
N GLY A 280 13.84 -22.45 2.13
CA GLY A 280 12.71 -21.60 2.45
C GLY A 280 12.43 -20.51 1.42
N GLY A 281 11.40 -19.72 1.69
CA GLY A 281 10.92 -18.69 0.76
C GLY A 281 11.69 -17.37 0.85
N TRP A 282 12.69 -17.20 0.00
CA TRP A 282 13.47 -15.97 -0.12
C TRP A 282 12.76 -14.92 -0.96
N THR A 283 12.57 -13.73 -0.38
CA THR A 283 11.88 -12.59 -1.01
C THR A 283 12.90 -11.65 -1.63
N LEU A 284 12.88 -11.49 -2.95
CA LEU A 284 13.73 -10.52 -3.64
C LEU A 284 13.37 -9.09 -3.22
N ALA A 285 14.39 -8.28 -2.88
CA ALA A 285 14.23 -6.88 -2.53
C ALA A 285 14.85 -5.93 -3.57
N MET A 286 16.05 -6.26 -4.04
CA MET A 286 16.81 -5.38 -4.94
C MET A 286 17.79 -6.21 -5.81
N LYS A 287 18.00 -5.74 -7.03
CA LYS A 287 19.05 -6.21 -7.96
C LYS A 287 19.87 -5.01 -8.43
N ILE A 288 21.19 -5.11 -8.38
CA ILE A 288 22.11 -3.99 -8.60
C ILE A 288 23.10 -4.38 -9.68
N ASP A 289 23.21 -3.59 -10.75
CA ASP A 289 24.26 -3.78 -11.75
C ASP A 289 25.48 -2.95 -11.33
N GLY A 290 26.55 -3.63 -10.93
CA GLY A 290 27.80 -3.01 -10.48
C GLY A 290 28.47 -2.09 -11.51
N LYS A 291 28.02 -2.11 -12.77
CA LYS A 291 28.48 -1.23 -13.86
C LYS A 291 27.67 0.06 -13.96
N LYS A 292 26.49 0.14 -13.34
CA LYS A 292 25.58 1.28 -13.41
C LYS A 292 25.60 2.09 -12.12
N LYS A 293 25.38 3.40 -12.25
CA LYS A 293 25.33 4.34 -11.10
C LYS A 293 23.99 4.34 -10.36
N THR A 294 22.98 3.62 -10.84
CA THR A 294 21.60 3.59 -10.31
C THR A 294 21.57 3.42 -8.78
N PHE A 295 22.29 2.42 -8.28
CA PHE A 295 22.35 2.10 -6.86
C PHE A 295 23.71 2.42 -6.23
N HIS A 296 24.41 3.45 -6.75
CA HIS A 296 25.61 3.99 -6.12
C HIS A 296 25.38 4.29 -4.62
N TYR A 297 26.43 4.31 -3.80
CA TYR A 297 26.32 4.55 -2.34
C TYR A 297 25.45 5.78 -2.02
N ASP A 298 25.66 6.89 -2.74
CA ASP A 298 24.96 8.16 -2.51
C ASP A 298 23.56 8.23 -3.17
N SER A 299 23.08 7.15 -3.80
CA SER A 299 21.78 7.10 -4.45
C SER A 299 20.63 7.25 -3.45
N LYS A 300 19.65 8.09 -3.78
CA LYS A 300 18.41 8.27 -3.00
C LYS A 300 17.57 6.99 -2.91
N PHE A 301 17.78 6.02 -3.83
CA PHE A 301 17.12 4.72 -3.78
C PHE A 301 17.41 3.93 -2.51
N TRP A 302 18.49 4.22 -1.77
CA TRP A 302 18.74 3.56 -0.48
C TRP A 302 17.82 4.07 0.64
N SER A 303 17.41 5.35 0.58
CA SER A 303 16.67 6.04 1.63
C SER A 303 15.21 6.36 1.29
N ASP A 304 14.81 6.30 0.02
CA ASP A 304 13.44 6.54 -0.41
C ASP A 304 12.59 5.25 -0.46
N LYS A 305 11.28 5.43 -0.70
CA LYS A 305 10.32 4.33 -0.95
C LYS A 305 9.83 4.32 -2.40
N ASN A 306 10.69 4.73 -3.32
CA ASN A 306 10.41 4.69 -4.75
C ASN A 306 10.75 3.31 -5.32
N VAL A 307 9.93 2.87 -6.27
CA VAL A 307 10.17 1.66 -7.06
C VAL A 307 11.16 1.96 -8.18
N PHE A 308 11.93 0.94 -8.60
CA PHE A 308 12.73 1.01 -9.82
C PHE A 308 12.56 -0.31 -10.58
N ASN A 309 12.21 -0.21 -11.87
CA ASN A 309 12.04 -1.35 -12.79
C ASN A 309 11.30 -2.56 -12.15
N LEU A 310 10.00 -2.39 -11.86
CA LEU A 310 9.16 -3.46 -11.31
C LEU A 310 9.16 -4.77 -12.13
N PRO A 311 9.18 -4.74 -13.49
CA PRO A 311 9.28 -5.96 -14.28
C PRO A 311 10.50 -6.83 -13.93
N GLY A 312 11.64 -6.22 -13.58
CA GLY A 312 12.86 -6.93 -13.14
C GLY A 312 12.68 -7.73 -11.85
N GLY A 313 11.60 -7.51 -11.09
CA GLY A 313 11.25 -8.33 -9.93
C GLY A 313 10.61 -9.67 -10.25
N LYS A 314 10.20 -9.90 -11.51
CA LYS A 314 9.49 -11.13 -11.95
C LYS A 314 10.43 -12.24 -12.42
N THR A 315 11.72 -11.97 -12.43
CA THR A 315 12.75 -12.88 -12.92
C THR A 315 13.72 -13.26 -11.80
N GLY A 316 14.41 -14.40 -11.96
CA GLY A 316 15.41 -14.88 -11.00
C GLY A 316 16.73 -14.12 -11.06
N PHE A 317 17.87 -14.82 -11.08
CA PHE A 317 19.21 -14.23 -11.08
C PHE A 317 19.70 -13.79 -12.48
N ASP A 318 18.93 -12.90 -13.12
CA ASP A 318 19.27 -12.23 -14.37
C ASP A 318 20.07 -10.93 -14.13
N SER A 319 20.30 -10.14 -15.18
CA SER A 319 21.10 -8.91 -15.14
C SER A 319 20.25 -7.63 -15.17
N GLU A 320 18.96 -7.73 -14.84
CA GLU A 320 18.05 -6.58 -14.84
C GLU A 320 18.00 -5.94 -13.44
N GLU A 321 18.36 -4.65 -13.36
CA GLU A 321 18.29 -3.88 -12.12
C GLU A 321 16.84 -3.74 -11.63
N THR A 322 16.61 -3.81 -10.32
CA THR A 322 15.28 -3.56 -9.76
C THR A 322 15.36 -3.13 -8.30
N LYS A 323 14.38 -2.33 -7.88
CA LYS A 323 14.08 -2.05 -6.47
C LYS A 323 12.58 -2.24 -6.26
N LEU A 324 12.23 -3.20 -5.42
CA LEU A 324 10.86 -3.61 -5.19
C LEU A 324 10.33 -3.05 -3.86
N PRO A 325 9.00 -2.90 -3.69
CA PRO A 325 8.42 -2.50 -2.40
C PRO A 325 8.69 -3.47 -1.26
N THR A 326 9.10 -4.70 -1.56
CA THR A 326 9.63 -5.64 -0.58
C THR A 326 10.83 -5.08 0.19
N TYR A 327 11.61 -4.16 -0.39
CA TYR A 327 12.72 -3.46 0.28
C TYR A 327 12.29 -2.68 1.53
N TRP A 328 11.08 -2.09 1.55
CA TRP A 328 10.59 -1.27 2.67
C TRP A 328 9.36 -1.83 3.39
N ASN A 329 8.74 -2.90 2.88
CA ASN A 329 7.54 -3.50 3.46
C ASN A 329 7.72 -4.92 4.00
N THR A 330 8.90 -5.53 3.90
CA THR A 330 9.13 -6.93 4.31
C THR A 330 9.96 -7.00 5.58
N PRO A 331 9.36 -7.35 6.74
CA PRO A 331 10.12 -7.74 7.92
C PRO A 331 10.90 -9.03 7.66
N PHE A 332 12.10 -9.13 8.22
CA PHE A 332 12.96 -10.29 8.03
C PHE A 332 13.84 -10.56 9.25
N SER A 333 14.41 -11.76 9.25
CA SER A 333 15.39 -12.26 10.22
C SER A 333 16.73 -12.62 9.57
N LYS A 334 16.73 -12.84 8.25
CA LYS A 334 17.93 -13.14 7.46
C LYS A 334 17.97 -12.33 6.18
N ILE A 335 19.18 -12.00 5.75
CA ILE A 335 19.46 -11.36 4.46
C ILE A 335 20.36 -12.32 3.68
N CYS A 336 20.01 -12.59 2.44
CA CYS A 336 20.83 -13.33 1.50
C CYS A 336 21.41 -12.34 0.50
N LEU A 337 22.73 -12.29 0.41
CA LEU A 337 23.46 -11.45 -0.51
C LEU A 337 24.09 -12.34 -1.57
N GLY A 338 23.84 -12.02 -2.84
CA GLY A 338 24.38 -12.76 -3.98
C GLY A 338 25.14 -11.86 -4.93
N MET A 339 26.21 -12.37 -5.52
CA MET A 339 26.91 -11.72 -6.63
C MET A 339 27.05 -12.69 -7.80
N LYS A 340 26.83 -12.20 -9.03
CA LYS A 340 27.14 -12.90 -10.27
C LYS A 340 28.35 -12.26 -10.94
N ILE A 341 29.42 -13.03 -11.09
CA ILE A 341 30.66 -12.63 -11.76
C ILE A 341 31.01 -13.75 -12.73
N ASN A 342 31.23 -13.43 -14.01
CA ASN A 342 31.55 -14.42 -15.05
C ASN A 342 30.60 -15.63 -15.04
N GLN A 343 29.30 -15.37 -14.96
CA GLN A 343 28.21 -16.35 -14.83
C GLN A 343 28.17 -17.18 -13.53
N GLN A 344 29.19 -17.10 -12.68
CA GLN A 344 29.19 -17.77 -11.38
C GLN A 344 28.40 -16.97 -10.35
N LEU A 345 27.41 -17.62 -9.73
CA LEU A 345 26.63 -17.07 -8.62
C LEU A 345 27.22 -17.52 -7.29
N ARG A 346 27.48 -16.57 -6.40
CA ARG A 346 28.04 -16.81 -5.07
C ARG A 346 27.20 -16.08 -4.05
N PHE A 347 26.92 -16.71 -2.93
CA PHE A 347 26.01 -16.20 -1.92
C PHE A 347 26.60 -16.24 -0.51
N ILE A 348 26.17 -15.30 0.33
CA ILE A 348 26.39 -15.31 1.78
C ILE A 348 25.10 -14.92 2.50
N VAL A 349 24.98 -15.31 3.77
CA VAL A 349 23.81 -15.03 4.62
C VAL A 349 24.21 -14.18 5.80
N ILE A 350 23.40 -13.17 6.10
CA ILE A 350 23.50 -12.34 7.30
C ILE A 350 22.28 -12.61 8.17
N ASN A 351 22.52 -13.06 9.41
CA ASN A 351 21.47 -13.17 10.41
C ASN A 351 21.26 -11.80 11.07
N LYS A 352 20.21 -11.08 10.64
CA LYS A 352 19.87 -9.75 11.15
C LYS A 352 18.38 -9.55 11.11
N GLN A 353 17.79 -9.22 12.25
CA GLN A 353 16.37 -8.88 12.33
C GLN A 353 16.15 -7.39 12.08
N ALA A 354 15.19 -7.07 11.21
CA ALA A 354 14.72 -5.71 10.97
C ALA A 354 13.29 -5.71 10.45
N SER A 355 12.59 -4.57 10.56
CA SER A 355 11.25 -4.41 9.99
C SER A 355 11.26 -4.24 8.47
N SER A 356 12.40 -3.83 7.89
CA SER A 356 12.68 -3.77 6.45
C SER A 356 14.14 -3.37 6.17
N LEU A 357 14.63 -3.52 4.94
CA LEU A 357 15.98 -3.06 4.56
C LEU A 357 16.03 -1.54 4.60
N HIS A 358 14.94 -0.88 4.21
CA HIS A 358 14.77 0.56 4.35
C HIS A 358 14.99 1.03 5.80
N SER A 359 14.34 0.40 6.78
CA SER A 359 14.53 0.76 8.19
C SER A 359 15.96 0.55 8.71
N LEU A 360 16.69 -0.38 8.09
CA LEU A 360 18.04 -0.77 8.48
C LEU A 360 19.11 0.13 7.85
N ILE A 361 18.83 0.74 6.70
CA ILE A 361 19.83 1.44 5.88
C ILE A 361 19.53 2.95 5.75
N ALA A 362 18.25 3.34 5.66
CA ALA A 362 17.83 4.68 5.21
C ALA A 362 18.28 5.84 6.11
N ASP A 363 18.53 5.59 7.39
CA ASP A 363 18.99 6.62 8.33
C ASP A 363 20.50 6.91 8.23
N GLY A 364 21.21 6.19 7.37
CA GLY A 364 22.65 6.36 7.14
C GLY A 364 23.53 5.94 8.32
N LYS A 365 22.97 5.40 9.41
CA LYS A 365 23.76 5.00 10.58
C LYS A 365 24.51 3.70 10.32
N TYR A 366 25.77 3.67 10.74
CA TYR A 366 26.59 2.45 10.70
C TYR A 366 26.04 1.40 11.65
N ARG A 367 25.98 0.15 11.19
CA ARG A 367 25.61 -1.01 12.02
C ARG A 367 26.48 -2.19 11.62
N ASN A 368 27.21 -2.75 12.57
CA ASN A 368 28.11 -3.87 12.30
C ASN A 368 27.37 -5.17 11.97
N THR A 369 28.10 -6.05 11.27
CA THR A 369 27.81 -7.48 11.14
C THR A 369 28.91 -8.29 11.82
N ALA A 370 28.78 -9.61 11.85
CA ALA A 370 29.75 -10.54 12.43
C ALA A 370 30.03 -11.70 11.46
N LEU A 371 30.24 -11.40 10.18
CA LEU A 371 30.44 -12.42 9.14
C LEU A 371 31.89 -12.82 8.96
N ASP A 372 32.83 -11.96 9.35
CA ASP A 372 34.26 -12.05 9.04
C ASP A 372 34.64 -11.75 7.58
N ARG A 373 35.94 -11.49 7.39
CA ARG A 373 36.56 -11.15 6.11
C ARG A 373 36.42 -12.22 5.03
N ASN A 374 36.65 -13.48 5.40
CA ASN A 374 36.66 -14.59 4.47
C ASN A 374 35.25 -14.83 3.92
N THR A 375 34.22 -14.61 4.73
CA THR A 375 32.83 -14.67 4.28
C THR A 375 32.54 -13.60 3.23
N TRP A 376 32.93 -12.34 3.42
CA TRP A 376 32.77 -11.32 2.37
C TRP A 376 33.52 -11.67 1.08
N LYS A 377 34.73 -12.22 1.18
CA LYS A 377 35.53 -12.67 0.03
C LYS A 377 34.86 -13.81 -0.77
N LYS A 378 34.02 -14.64 -0.14
CA LYS A 378 33.26 -15.71 -0.84
C LYS A 378 32.34 -15.17 -1.93
N LEU A 379 31.82 -13.95 -1.82
CA LEU A 379 30.98 -13.33 -2.85
C LEU A 379 31.72 -13.14 -4.18
N ILE A 380 33.02 -12.89 -4.12
CA ILE A 380 33.86 -12.64 -5.30
C ILE A 380 34.59 -13.91 -5.75
N GLY A 381 34.98 -14.77 -4.80
CA GLY A 381 35.71 -16.01 -5.06
C GLY A 381 37.22 -15.83 -5.05
N SER A 382 37.92 -16.63 -5.86
CA SER A 382 39.40 -16.66 -5.90
C SER A 382 40.02 -15.33 -6.35
N GLN A 383 39.27 -14.48 -7.04
CA GLN A 383 39.72 -13.15 -7.47
C GLN A 383 39.51 -12.05 -6.42
N SER A 384 38.95 -12.38 -5.25
CA SER A 384 38.74 -11.41 -4.16
C SER A 384 40.05 -10.79 -3.70
N SER A 385 40.04 -9.48 -3.45
CA SER A 385 41.17 -8.75 -2.90
C SER A 385 40.70 -7.67 -1.93
N LEU A 386 41.40 -7.51 -0.81
CA LEU A 386 41.18 -6.44 0.15
C LEU A 386 42.52 -6.09 0.81
N GLN A 387 42.70 -4.86 1.28
CA GLN A 387 43.84 -4.52 2.16
C GLN A 387 43.67 -5.14 3.55
N ALA A 388 44.77 -5.41 4.25
CA ALA A 388 44.79 -6.35 5.39
C ALA A 388 44.02 -5.89 6.66
N ASN A 389 43.84 -4.59 6.88
CA ASN A 389 43.39 -4.00 8.15
C ASN A 389 42.02 -3.26 8.04
N CYS A 390 41.64 -2.49 9.07
CA CYS A 390 40.33 -1.85 9.33
C CYS A 390 39.13 -2.81 9.53
N ASN A 391 38.95 -3.79 8.64
CA ASN A 391 37.90 -4.82 8.69
C ASN A 391 36.48 -4.31 9.04
N LYS A 392 36.13 -3.09 8.63
CA LYS A 392 34.82 -2.48 8.95
C LYS A 392 33.74 -3.10 8.07
N GLU A 393 33.01 -4.04 8.62
CA GLU A 393 31.88 -4.70 7.95
C GLU A 393 30.51 -4.20 8.45
N GLY A 394 29.51 -4.28 7.59
CA GLY A 394 28.09 -4.14 7.96
C GLY A 394 27.31 -3.19 7.05
N PHE A 395 26.34 -2.50 7.66
CA PHE A 395 25.43 -1.58 6.99
C PHE A 395 25.93 -0.14 7.11
N ASN A 396 25.85 0.63 6.03
CA ASN A 396 26.39 2.00 5.94
C ASN A 396 27.85 2.10 6.43
N ALA A 397 28.68 1.13 6.03
CA ALA A 397 30.10 1.16 6.31
C ALA A 397 30.77 2.24 5.46
N ALA A 398 31.43 3.20 6.09
CA ALA A 398 32.20 4.25 5.43
C ALA A 398 33.48 4.53 6.21
N GLY A 399 34.54 4.91 5.51
CA GLY A 399 35.73 5.48 6.11
C GLY A 399 35.42 6.80 6.84
N SER A 400 36.17 7.12 7.89
CA SER A 400 35.96 8.36 8.68
C SER A 400 36.29 9.60 7.86
N SER A 401 37.28 9.51 6.97
CA SER A 401 37.64 10.60 6.07
C SER A 401 36.70 10.64 4.86
N LYS A 402 36.28 11.84 4.47
CA LYS A 402 35.37 12.02 3.34
C LYS A 402 35.99 11.51 2.05
N GLY A 403 35.18 10.85 1.23
CA GLY A 403 35.58 10.41 -0.11
C GLY A 403 36.16 9.02 -0.15
N TYR A 404 36.62 8.42 0.95
CA TYR A 404 37.17 7.06 0.96
C TYR A 404 36.11 5.97 0.74
N SER A 405 36.58 4.72 0.62
CA SER A 405 35.72 3.57 0.36
C SER A 405 34.52 3.50 1.31
N LYS A 406 33.37 3.19 0.73
CA LYS A 406 32.08 3.15 1.42
C LYS A 406 31.17 2.10 0.78
N ALA A 407 30.29 1.51 1.58
CA ALA A 407 29.36 0.46 1.20
C ALA A 407 28.06 0.57 2.01
N ARG A 408 26.90 0.45 1.33
CA ARG A 408 25.61 0.37 2.02
C ARG A 408 25.44 -0.95 2.73
N ILE A 409 25.95 -2.03 2.13
CA ILE A 409 26.10 -3.35 2.74
C ILE A 409 27.43 -3.90 2.26
N GLY A 410 28.41 -4.04 3.13
CA GLY A 410 29.74 -4.47 2.70
C GLY A 410 30.81 -4.47 3.77
N MET A 411 32.03 -4.74 3.32
CA MET A 411 33.25 -4.71 4.10
C MET A 411 34.24 -3.72 3.49
N LEU A 412 34.89 -2.95 4.34
CA LEU A 412 36.00 -2.06 3.98
C LEU A 412 37.32 -2.61 4.52
N GLY A 413 38.38 -2.44 3.73
CA GLY A 413 39.74 -2.75 4.10
C GLY A 413 40.62 -1.51 4.02
N ASN A 414 41.70 -1.51 4.79
CA ASN A 414 42.73 -0.49 4.76
C ASN A 414 44.13 -1.06 5.04
N ASN A 415 45.18 -0.28 4.83
CA ASN A 415 46.53 -0.63 5.27
C ASN A 415 46.71 -0.33 6.76
N GLU A 416 46.13 0.75 7.24
CA GLU A 416 46.17 1.17 8.64
C GLU A 416 45.15 0.39 9.48
N LYS A 417 45.39 0.32 10.80
CA LYS A 417 44.46 -0.33 11.74
C LYS A 417 43.14 0.44 11.84
N ASP A 418 43.19 1.75 11.71
CA ASP A 418 42.00 2.58 11.71
C ASP A 418 41.28 2.56 10.35
N CYS A 419 40.01 2.91 10.40
CA CYS A 419 39.13 2.98 9.23
C CYS A 419 38.96 4.42 8.74
N GLY A 420 39.99 5.26 8.86
CA GLY A 420 39.96 6.64 8.37
C GLY A 420 39.98 6.69 6.84
N THR A 421 41.01 6.09 6.26
CA THR A 421 41.39 6.22 4.84
C THR A 421 41.24 4.91 4.07
N THR A 422 40.08 4.28 4.15
CA THR A 422 39.87 2.94 3.54
C THR A 422 39.95 2.96 2.01
N ASP A 423 40.84 2.16 1.42
CA ASP A 423 41.09 2.10 -0.03
C ASP A 423 40.69 0.78 -0.69
N SER A 424 40.01 -0.11 0.02
CA SER A 424 39.49 -1.36 -0.53
C SER A 424 38.13 -1.71 0.04
N ARG A 425 37.30 -2.40 -0.75
CA ARG A 425 35.93 -2.74 -0.37
C ARG A 425 35.38 -3.94 -1.16
N ILE A 426 34.45 -4.65 -0.52
CA ILE A 426 33.56 -5.62 -1.13
C ILE A 426 32.14 -5.27 -0.71
N GLY A 427 31.18 -5.15 -1.63
CA GLY A 427 29.80 -4.93 -1.20
C GLY A 427 28.81 -4.51 -2.27
N PHE A 428 27.69 -3.98 -1.77
CA PHE A 428 26.53 -3.51 -2.50
C PHE A 428 26.29 -2.04 -2.16
N GLY A 429 25.96 -1.25 -3.17
CA GLY A 429 25.86 0.20 -3.03
C GLY A 429 27.17 0.80 -2.59
N THR A 430 28.22 0.50 -3.33
CA THR A 430 29.58 0.96 -3.03
C THR A 430 29.93 2.24 -3.77
N GLY A 431 31.00 2.89 -3.30
CA GLY A 431 31.61 4.07 -3.90
C GLY A 431 32.89 4.44 -3.14
N GLY A 432 33.52 5.54 -3.53
CA GLY A 432 34.69 6.10 -2.88
C GLY A 432 35.87 6.38 -3.82
N TYR A 433 36.95 6.84 -3.20
CA TYR A 433 38.18 7.31 -3.81
C TYR A 433 38.83 6.22 -4.69
N GLN A 434 39.59 6.67 -5.69
CA GLN A 434 40.24 5.90 -6.77
C GLN A 434 39.33 5.26 -7.83
N ASP A 435 38.20 4.64 -7.47
CA ASP A 435 37.23 4.15 -8.45
C ASP A 435 35.79 4.24 -7.89
N ASP A 436 35.10 5.33 -8.22
CA ASP A 436 33.71 5.57 -7.80
C ASP A 436 32.67 4.92 -8.74
N THR A 437 33.13 4.11 -9.71
CA THR A 437 32.24 3.52 -10.74
C THR A 437 31.70 2.15 -10.37
N ILE A 438 32.32 1.47 -9.40
CA ILE A 438 31.92 0.14 -8.94
C ILE A 438 30.86 0.30 -7.86
N THR A 439 29.59 0.05 -8.21
CA THR A 439 28.44 0.13 -7.28
C THR A 439 28.12 -1.21 -6.61
N CYS A 440 28.59 -2.32 -7.18
CA CYS A 440 28.50 -3.65 -6.60
C CYS A 440 29.68 -4.50 -7.09
N GLY A 441 30.36 -5.19 -6.16
CA GLY A 441 31.52 -6.03 -6.46
C GLY A 441 32.68 -5.77 -5.51
N ASN A 442 33.90 -5.72 -6.05
CA ASN A 442 35.14 -5.58 -5.28
C ASN A 442 36.08 -4.57 -5.91
N TYR A 443 36.51 -3.62 -5.10
CA TYR A 443 37.59 -2.69 -5.40
C TYR A 443 38.76 -2.92 -4.44
N ALA A 444 39.98 -3.00 -4.95
CA ALA A 444 41.19 -3.03 -4.17
C ALA A 444 42.30 -2.26 -4.89
N ILE A 445 42.96 -1.34 -4.19
CA ILE A 445 44.01 -0.48 -4.72
C ILE A 445 45.25 -1.27 -5.16
N LYS A 446 45.96 -0.71 -6.15
CA LYS A 446 47.24 -1.20 -6.67
C LYS A 446 48.34 -1.20 -5.61
N GLY A 447 49.11 -2.29 -5.56
CA GLY A 447 50.29 -2.44 -4.68
C GLY A 447 50.26 -3.72 -3.84
N HIS A 448 51.34 -3.97 -3.11
CA HIS A 448 51.53 -5.17 -2.27
C HIS A 448 50.70 -5.19 -0.98
N THR A 449 49.84 -4.20 -0.75
CA THR A 449 49.08 -4.11 0.49
C THR A 449 47.69 -4.77 0.42
N SER A 450 47.18 -4.98 -0.79
CA SER A 450 45.98 -5.75 -1.07
C SER A 450 46.33 -7.23 -1.20
N ASP A 451 45.61 -8.11 -0.49
CA ASP A 451 45.97 -9.52 -0.34
C ASP A 451 45.94 -10.36 -1.63
N ASN A 452 45.36 -9.86 -2.72
CA ASN A 452 45.38 -10.47 -4.05
C ASN A 452 45.60 -9.44 -5.17
N GLY A 453 46.38 -8.40 -4.84
CA GLY A 453 46.71 -7.29 -5.75
C GLY A 453 45.52 -6.42 -6.13
N GLU A 454 45.71 -5.59 -7.15
CA GLU A 454 44.71 -4.66 -7.67
C GLU A 454 43.49 -5.41 -8.23
N LYS A 455 42.28 -4.94 -7.90
CA LYS A 455 41.01 -5.48 -8.44
C LYS A 455 40.01 -4.38 -8.71
N HIS A 456 39.37 -4.46 -9.88
CA HIS A 456 38.24 -3.62 -10.29
C HIS A 456 37.09 -4.52 -10.79
N ILE A 457 36.51 -5.29 -9.87
CA ILE A 457 35.51 -6.30 -10.21
C ILE A 457 34.12 -5.70 -10.04
N LYS A 458 33.36 -5.66 -11.14
CA LYS A 458 31.95 -5.27 -11.17
C LYS A 458 31.08 -6.52 -11.24
N ALA A 459 30.08 -6.61 -10.36
CA ALA A 459 29.21 -7.77 -10.24
C ALA A 459 27.74 -7.38 -10.42
N MET A 460 26.91 -8.33 -10.86
CA MET A 460 25.46 -8.22 -10.68
C MET A 460 25.13 -8.66 -9.26
N GLY A 461 24.60 -7.76 -8.44
CA GLY A 461 24.24 -8.00 -7.05
C GLY A 461 22.76 -8.34 -6.86
N TYR A 462 22.46 -9.23 -5.92
CA TYR A 462 21.12 -9.61 -5.51
C TYR A 462 20.97 -9.49 -4.00
N ILE A 463 19.91 -8.85 -3.53
CA ILE A 463 19.57 -8.74 -2.12
C ILE A 463 18.19 -9.36 -1.90
N LEU A 464 18.14 -10.43 -1.12
CA LEU A 464 16.93 -11.15 -0.76
C LEU A 464 16.79 -11.20 0.77
N VAL A 465 15.55 -11.35 1.25
CA VAL A 465 15.25 -11.39 2.68
C VAL A 465 14.29 -12.54 3.05
N GLN A 466 14.42 -13.05 4.28
CA GLN A 466 13.63 -14.15 4.83
C GLN A 466 13.26 -13.92 6.30
#